data_AF-A0A1L9P3K5-F1
#
_entry.id   AF-A0A1L9P3K5-F1
#
_cell.length_a   1.000
_cell.length_b   1.000
_cell.length_c   1.000
_cell.angle_alpha   90.00
_cell.angle_beta   90.00
_cell.angle_gamma   90.00
#
_symmetry.space_group_name_H-M   'P 1'
#
loop_
_entity.id
_entity.type
_entity.pdbx_description
1 polymer ?
#
loop_
_entity_poly.entity_id
_entity_poly.type
_entity_poly.pdbx_seq_one_letter_code
_entity_poly.pdbx_strand_id
1 'polypeptide(L)' 'MSTPFRNVLSEALSDYIAMEDLEVRLRFLFQQPIQVRSQSGRYVFDAPREVKLEEIA' A
#
# COMPACT_ATOMS: atom_id res chain seq x y z
N MET A 1 21.66 2.68 -4.09
CA MET A 1 20.48 2.51 -3.23
C MET A 1 19.29 3.04 -4.01
N SER A 2 18.33 2.20 -4.37
CA SER A 2 17.12 2.66 -5.06
C SER A 2 16.23 3.37 -4.05
N THR A 3 15.84 4.60 -4.34
CA THR A 3 14.88 5.35 -3.54
C THR A 3 13.52 4.64 -3.61
N PRO A 4 12.86 4.36 -2.48
CA PRO A 4 11.56 3.70 -2.50
C PRO A 4 10.51 4.58 -3.18
N PHE A 5 9.57 3.95 -3.88
CA PHE A 5 8.44 4.62 -4.52
C PHE A 5 7.35 4.86 -3.49
N ARG A 6 6.95 6.13 -3.36
CA ARG A 6 5.79 6.50 -2.54
C ARG A 6 4.51 6.22 -3.33
N ASN A 7 3.74 5.26 -2.84
CA ASN A 7 2.44 4.90 -3.37
C ASN A 7 1.35 5.61 -2.57
N VAL A 8 0.30 6.06 -3.26
CA VAL A 8 -0.85 6.74 -2.67
C VAL A 8 -2.13 6.12 -3.23
N LEU A 9 -2.91 5.48 -2.36
CA LEU A 9 -4.22 4.91 -2.67
C LEU A 9 -5.31 5.74 -2.01
N SER A 10 -6.41 5.98 -2.71
CA SER A 10 -7.55 6.72 -2.15
C SER A 10 -8.34 5.87 -1.15
N GLU A 11 -8.79 6.44 -0.03
CA GLU A 11 -9.68 5.72 0.91
C GLU A 11 -11.02 5.30 0.32
N ALA A 12 -11.49 5.92 -0.76
CA ALA A 12 -12.71 5.48 -1.45
C ALA A 12 -12.59 4.08 -2.07
N LEU A 13 -11.36 3.59 -2.27
CA LEU A 13 -11.07 2.19 -2.64
C LEU A 13 -10.86 1.31 -1.40
N SER A 14 -10.72 1.94 -0.22
CA SER A 14 -10.46 1.33 1.09
C SER A 14 -11.72 0.99 1.87
N ASP A 15 -12.90 1.44 1.43
CA ASP A 15 -14.17 0.89 1.92
C ASP A 15 -14.22 -0.65 1.80
N TYR A 16 -13.36 -1.23 0.94
CA TYR A 16 -13.24 -2.68 0.71
C TYR A 16 -12.01 -3.35 1.36
N ILE A 17 -11.01 -2.60 1.82
CA ILE A 17 -9.74 -3.16 2.34
C ILE A 17 -9.34 -2.41 3.61
N ALA A 18 -9.37 -3.11 4.74
CA ALA A 18 -8.82 -2.61 6.00
C ALA A 18 -7.30 -2.38 5.87
N MET A 19 -6.76 -1.39 6.59
CA MET A 19 -5.33 -1.08 6.57
C MET A 19 -4.45 -2.29 6.89
N GLU A 20 -4.83 -3.11 7.87
CA GLU A 20 -4.11 -4.34 8.24
C GLU A 20 -4.07 -5.36 7.09
N ASP A 21 -5.18 -5.53 6.36
CA ASP A 21 -5.24 -6.40 5.19
C ASP A 21 -4.35 -5.86 4.06
N LEU A 22 -4.30 -4.54 3.88
CA LEU A 22 -3.43 -3.91 2.89
C LEU A 22 -1.94 -4.17 3.22
N GLU A 23 -1.54 -4.01 4.48
CA GLU A 23 -0.17 -4.32 4.91
C GLU A 23 0.19 -5.80 4.71
N VAL A 24 -0.75 -6.71 4.98
CA VAL A 24 -0.56 -8.15 4.74
C VAL A 24 -0.38 -8.42 3.25
N ARG A 25 -1.25 -7.88 2.38
CA ARG A 25 -1.14 -8.03 0.91
C ARG A 25 0.17 -7.47 0.39
N LEU A 26 0.57 -6.28 0.83
CA LEU A 26 1.84 -5.66 0.46
C LEU A 26 3.03 -6.49 0.94
N ARG A 27 2.95 -7.10 2.13
CA ARG A 27 3.97 -8.02 2.64
C ARG A 27 4.10 -9.26 1.76
N PHE A 28 3.00 -9.84 1.31
CA PHE A 28 3.04 -10.96 0.37
C PHE A 28 3.60 -10.55 -0.99
N LEU A 29 3.23 -9.37 -1.50
CA LEU A 29 3.68 -8.88 -2.81
C LEU A 29 5.19 -8.60 -2.82
N PHE A 30 5.72 -8.01 -1.76
CA PHE A 30 7.12 -7.57 -1.70
C PHE A 30 8.02 -8.47 -0.86
N GLN A 31 7.48 -9.51 -0.22
CA GLN A 31 8.20 -10.43 0.67
C GLN A 31 8.94 -9.69 1.82
N GLN A 32 8.46 -8.50 2.18
CA GLN A 32 9.01 -7.66 3.24
C GLN A 32 7.88 -6.85 3.90
N PRO A 33 8.00 -6.48 5.18
CA PRO A 33 7.00 -5.63 5.83
C PRO A 33 6.95 -4.25 5.15
N ILE A 34 5.74 -3.82 4.78
CA ILE A 34 5.46 -2.48 4.24
C ILE A 34 4.49 -1.82 5.20
N GLN A 35 4.88 -0.67 5.76
CA GLN A 35 4.01 0.12 6.64
C GLN A 35 3.10 1.03 5.82
N VAL A 36 1.82 0.98 6.12
CA VAL A 36 0.81 1.86 5.53
C VAL A 36 0.45 2.97 6.53
N ARG A 37 0.34 4.19 6.02
CA ARG A 37 -0.09 5.37 6.79
C ARG A 37 -1.38 5.90 6.19
N SER A 38 -2.41 6.15 7.00
CA SER A 38 -3.54 6.96 6.55
C SER A 38 -3.18 8.45 6.67
N GLN A 39 -3.30 9.18 5.56
CA GLN A 39 -3.09 10.62 5.49
C GLN A 39 -4.16 11.27 4.62
N SER A 40 -4.99 12.12 5.22
CA SER A 40 -6.02 12.91 4.52
C SER A 40 -6.98 12.05 3.66
N GLY A 41 -7.41 10.92 4.21
CA GLY A 41 -8.32 10.01 3.49
C GLY A 41 -7.64 9.19 2.40
N ARG A 42 -6.36 8.86 2.59
CA ARG A 42 -5.55 8.10 1.62
C ARG A 42 -4.57 7.20 2.34
N TYR A 43 -4.35 6.00 1.83
CA TYR A 43 -3.27 5.13 2.27
C TYR A 43 -1.97 5.48 1.53
N VAL A 44 -0.93 5.76 2.30
CA VAL A 44 0.39 6.16 1.83
C VAL A 44 1.42 5.16 2.34
N PHE A 45 2.20 4.58 1.43
CA PHE A 45 3.24 3.62 1.79
C PHE A 45 4.42 3.70 0.82
N ASP A 46 5.59 3.29 1.31
CA ASP A 46 6.84 3.27 0.55
C ASP A 46 7.14 1.82 0.13
N ALA A 47 7.31 1.58 -1.17
CA ALA A 47 7.54 0.24 -1.72
C ALA A 47 8.65 0.23 -2.79
N PRO A 48 9.22 -0.94 -3.14
CA PRO A 48 10.26 -1.04 -4.17
C PRO A 48 9.85 -0.56 -5.56
N ARG A 49 8.54 -0.50 -5.85
CA ARG A 49 7.96 0.00 -7.11
C ARG A 49 6.54 0.53 -6.88
N GLU A 50 5.97 1.11 -7.92
CA GLU A 50 4.54 1.42 -7.97
C GLU A 50 3.69 0.15 -7.84
N VAL A 51 2.64 0.22 -7.03
CA VAL A 51 1.64 -0.83 -6.81
C VAL A 51 0.36 -0.45 -7.53
N LYS A 52 -0.09 -1.32 -8.43
CA LYS A 52 -1.39 -1.18 -9.06
C LYS A 52 -2.48 -1.79 -8.19
N LEU A 53 -3.68 -1.23 -8.27
CA LEU A 53 -4.84 -1.74 -7.53
C LEU A 53 -5.12 -3.22 -7.78
N GLU A 54 -4.97 -3.68 -9.03
CA GLU A 54 -5.15 -5.08 -9.41
C GLU A 54 -4.22 -6.08 -8.69
N GLU A 55 -3.10 -5.59 -8.12
CA GLU A 55 -2.14 -6.42 -7.39
C GLU A 55 -2.48 -6.56 -5.90
N ILE A 56 -3.40 -5.73 -5.42
CA ILE A 56 -3.80 -5.64 -4.02
C ILE A 56 -5.32 -5.72 -3.84
N ALA A 57 -6.10 -5.93 -4.91
CA ALA A 57 -7.56 -6.12 -4.92
C ALA A 57 -7.95 -7.54 -4.52
#